data_AF-A0A5J4NCR2-F1
#
_entry.id   AF-A0A5J4NCR2-F1
#
_cell.length_a   1.000
_cell.length_b   1.000
_cell.length_c   1.000
_cell.angle_alpha   90.00
_cell.angle_beta   90.00
_cell.angle_gamma   90.00
#
_symmetry.space_group_name_H-M   'P 1'
#
loop_
_entity.id
_entity.type
_entity.pdbx_description
1 polymer ?
#
loop_
_entity_poly.entity_id
_entity_poly.type
_entity_poly.pdbx_seq_one_letter_code
_entity_poly.pdbx_strand_id
1 'polypeptide(L)'
;MAPRYESYVDHVLIPNGMVKDRIEKMALNIVTSFGNDKARSVTLLCVLKGGFRFLADLIHALESTIMARGTSLPMSMDFARIKSYVDILVVEDIIDTGKTMRYLLKYLESLSPRSVKVASLLLKRTPLSSGYKPDFTGFEIPDRFVVGYAFDYNDHFRDMHVSDSC
;
A
#
# COMPACT_ATOMS: atom_id res chain seq x y z
N MET A 1 -5.98 -21.50 -6.68
CA MET A 1 -5.97 -21.37 -5.20
C MET A 1 -5.30 -22.62 -4.63
N ALA A 2 -4.52 -22.53 -3.54
CA ALA A 2 -3.92 -23.73 -2.96
C ALA A 2 -5.04 -24.64 -2.36
N PRO A 3 -5.09 -25.95 -2.67
CA PRO A 3 -6.20 -26.84 -2.27
C PRO A 3 -6.45 -26.88 -0.76
N ARG A 4 -5.42 -26.62 0.06
CA ARG A 4 -5.52 -26.62 1.53
C ARG A 4 -6.37 -25.50 2.14
N TYR A 5 -6.71 -24.47 1.36
CA TYR A 5 -7.45 -23.30 1.85
C TYR A 5 -8.89 -23.21 1.31
N GLU A 6 -9.31 -24.15 0.45
CA GLU A 6 -10.64 -24.17 -0.18
C GLU A 6 -11.80 -24.21 0.81
N SER A 7 -11.64 -24.90 1.94
CA SER A 7 -12.68 -24.96 2.97
C SER A 7 -12.76 -23.73 3.88
N TYR A 8 -11.83 -22.77 3.76
CA TYR A 8 -11.72 -21.61 4.66
C TYR A 8 -12.03 -20.27 3.99
N VAL A 9 -12.19 -20.26 2.67
CA VAL A 9 -12.45 -19.05 1.89
C VAL A 9 -13.81 -19.14 1.25
N ASP A 10 -14.68 -18.17 1.59
CA ASP A 10 -16.04 -18.07 1.08
C ASP A 10 -16.06 -17.74 -0.42
N HIS A 11 -15.38 -16.65 -0.82
CA HIS A 11 -15.25 -16.25 -2.23
C HIS A 11 -14.06 -15.31 -2.43
N VAL A 12 -13.62 -15.18 -3.69
CA VAL A 12 -12.58 -14.21 -4.09
C VAL A 12 -13.20 -12.82 -4.15
N LEU A 13 -12.68 -11.88 -3.34
CA LEU A 13 -13.13 -10.49 -3.37
C LEU A 13 -12.47 -9.68 -4.50
N ILE A 14 -11.15 -9.85 -4.69
CA ILE A 14 -10.35 -9.16 -5.70
C ILE A 14 -9.37 -10.16 -6.32
N PRO A 15 -9.47 -10.46 -7.63
CA PRO A 15 -8.51 -11.31 -8.33
C PRO A 15 -7.11 -10.69 -8.40
N ASN A 16 -6.07 -11.54 -8.49
CA ASN A 16 -4.68 -11.08 -8.49
C ASN A 16 -4.33 -10.15 -9.67
N GLY A 17 -4.85 -10.44 -10.87
CA GLY A 17 -4.66 -9.58 -12.04
C GLY A 17 -5.19 -8.16 -11.79
N MET A 18 -6.38 -8.02 -11.20
CA MET A 18 -6.93 -6.70 -10.85
C MET A 18 -6.05 -5.96 -9.84
N VAL A 19 -5.47 -6.66 -8.86
CA VAL A 19 -4.53 -6.04 -7.90
C VAL A 19 -3.32 -5.46 -8.64
N LYS A 20 -2.70 -6.21 -9.55
CA LYS A 20 -1.56 -5.75 -10.34
C LYS A 20 -1.89 -4.53 -11.20
N ASP A 21 -2.97 -4.61 -11.98
CA ASP A 21 -3.44 -3.51 -12.83
C ASP A 21 -3.72 -2.24 -12.02
N ARG A 22 -4.24 -2.41 -10.79
CA ARG A 22 -4.51 -1.28 -9.91
C ARG A 22 -3.23 -0.67 -9.36
N ILE A 23 -2.26 -1.48 -8.97
CA ILE A 23 -0.95 -1.02 -8.48
C ILE A 23 -0.22 -0.22 -9.56
N GLU A 24 -0.26 -0.65 -10.82
CA GLU A 24 0.32 0.11 -11.94
C GLU A 24 -0.31 1.50 -12.08
N LYS A 25 -1.65 1.59 -12.00
CA LYS A 25 -2.36 2.88 -12.02
C LYS A 25 -2.02 3.74 -10.79
N MET A 26 -1.87 3.13 -9.62
CA MET A 26 -1.44 3.84 -8.41
C MET A 26 -0.03 4.40 -8.58
N ALA A 27 0.91 3.63 -9.13
CA ALA A 27 2.27 4.07 -9.38
C ALA A 27 2.33 5.30 -10.30
N LEU A 28 1.53 5.30 -11.38
CA LEU A 28 1.38 6.46 -12.26
C LEU A 28 0.92 7.72 -11.49
N ASN A 29 -0.10 7.56 -10.65
CA ASN A 29 -0.63 8.67 -9.86
C ASN A 29 0.39 9.19 -8.83
N ILE A 30 1.11 8.29 -8.17
CA ILE A 30 2.15 8.61 -7.17
C ILE A 30 3.29 9.38 -7.83
N VAL A 31 3.86 8.86 -8.92
CA VAL A 31 4.96 9.52 -9.65
C VAL A 31 4.52 10.89 -10.16
N THR A 32 3.31 10.99 -10.71
CA THR A 32 2.76 12.28 -11.17
C THR A 32 2.60 13.26 -10.02
N SER A 33 2.07 12.82 -8.89
CA SER A 33 1.83 13.65 -7.71
C SER A 33 3.13 14.19 -7.12
N PHE A 34 4.14 13.34 -6.91
CA PHE A 34 5.45 13.78 -6.42
C PHE A 34 6.23 14.61 -7.45
N GLY A 35 6.04 14.35 -8.75
CA GLY A 35 6.59 15.18 -9.82
C GLY A 35 6.02 16.60 -9.80
N ASN A 36 4.71 16.74 -9.62
CA ASN A 36 4.04 18.04 -9.50
C ASN A 36 4.52 18.83 -8.27
N ASP A 37 4.77 18.12 -7.16
CA ASP A 37 5.29 18.72 -5.92
C ASP A 37 6.79 19.01 -5.98
N LYS A 38 7.45 18.69 -7.09
CA LYS A 38 8.90 18.83 -7.30
C LYS A 38 9.67 18.13 -6.17
N ALA A 39 9.26 16.91 -5.84
CA ALA A 39 9.96 16.05 -4.90
C ALA A 39 11.39 15.78 -5.38
N ARG A 40 12.38 15.85 -4.48
CA ARG A 40 13.79 15.58 -4.83
C ARG A 40 14.15 14.10 -4.68
N SER A 41 13.51 13.46 -3.71
CA SER A 41 13.67 12.05 -3.38
C SER A 41 12.46 11.63 -2.54
N VAL A 42 12.00 10.40 -2.68
CA VAL A 42 10.89 9.86 -1.89
C VAL A 42 11.39 8.68 -1.05
N THR A 43 11.11 8.70 0.25
CA THR A 43 11.35 7.58 1.14
C THR A 43 10.06 6.79 1.33
N LEU A 44 10.06 5.52 0.95
CA LEU A 44 8.96 4.59 1.18
C LEU A 44 9.06 4.02 2.59
N LEU A 45 8.01 4.22 3.39
CA LEU A 45 7.87 3.67 4.73
C LEU A 45 6.81 2.58 4.72
N CYS A 46 7.23 1.33 4.86
CA CYS A 46 6.32 0.19 4.92
C CYS A 46 5.86 -0.05 6.35
N VAL A 47 4.54 -0.19 6.54
CA VAL A 47 3.96 -0.60 7.81
C VAL A 47 3.82 -2.12 7.82
N LEU A 48 4.64 -2.76 8.65
CA LEU A 48 4.69 -4.21 8.78
C LEU A 48 3.54 -4.74 9.66
N LYS A 49 3.09 -5.99 9.46
CA LYS A 49 3.74 -7.06 8.66
C LYS A 49 3.13 -7.32 7.27
N GLY A 50 1.86 -6.98 7.03
CA GLY A 50 1.18 -7.33 5.77
C GLY A 50 1.54 -6.45 4.56
N GLY A 51 2.03 -5.23 4.80
CA GLY A 51 2.41 -4.25 3.76
C GLY A 51 3.52 -4.67 2.81
N PHE A 52 4.34 -5.68 3.14
CA PHE A 52 5.56 -5.97 2.39
C PHE A 52 5.29 -6.40 0.94
N ARG A 53 4.22 -7.16 0.68
CA ARG A 53 3.92 -7.66 -0.67
C ARG A 53 3.43 -6.53 -1.56
N PHE A 54 2.51 -5.73 -1.04
CA PHE A 54 2.04 -4.52 -1.71
C PHE A 54 3.20 -3.55 -1.99
N LEU A 55 4.08 -3.33 -1.01
CA LEU A 55 5.28 -2.52 -1.18
C LEU A 55 6.17 -3.06 -2.32
N ALA A 56 6.46 -4.35 -2.33
CA ALA A 56 7.31 -4.95 -3.35
C ALA A 56 6.72 -4.77 -4.75
N ASP A 57 5.44 -5.10 -4.94
CA ASP A 57 4.78 -4.95 -6.24
C ASP A 57 4.66 -3.46 -6.63
N LEU A 58 4.46 -2.55 -5.66
CA LEU A 58 4.42 -1.11 -5.88
C LEU A 58 5.78 -0.53 -6.29
N ILE A 59 6.89 -0.96 -5.67
CA ILE A 59 8.25 -0.52 -6.05
C ILE A 59 8.52 -0.83 -7.52
N HIS A 60 8.26 -2.07 -7.94
CA HIS A 60 8.45 -2.47 -9.34
C HIS A 60 7.60 -1.62 -10.30
N ALA A 61 6.34 -1.35 -9.94
CA ALA A 61 5.47 -0.50 -10.74
C ALA A 61 5.94 0.97 -10.78
N LEU A 62 6.46 1.51 -9.68
CA LEU A 62 7.03 2.86 -9.62
C LEU A 62 8.29 2.97 -10.49
N GLU A 63 9.21 2.01 -10.40
CA GLU A 63 10.42 1.98 -11.23
C GLU A 63 10.08 1.90 -12.72
N SER A 64 9.16 1.00 -13.09
CA SER A 64 8.65 0.87 -14.46
C SER A 64 8.05 2.19 -14.95
N THR A 65 7.23 2.84 -14.12
CA THR A 65 6.59 4.13 -14.44
C THR A 65 7.62 5.25 -14.63
N ILE A 66 8.63 5.33 -13.75
CA ILE A 66 9.70 6.33 -13.81
C ILE A 66 10.50 6.18 -15.09
N MET A 67 10.88 4.95 -15.43
CA MET A 67 11.58 4.63 -16.69
C MET A 67 10.74 4.98 -17.91
N ALA A 68 9.46 4.56 -17.94
CA ALA A 68 8.56 4.83 -19.07
C ALA A 68 8.32 6.33 -19.31
N ARG A 69 8.34 7.14 -18.25
CA ARG A 69 8.14 8.61 -18.33
C ARG A 69 9.44 9.39 -18.57
N GLY A 70 10.60 8.75 -18.50
CA GLY A 70 11.90 9.44 -18.59
C GLY A 70 12.13 10.46 -17.46
N THR A 71 11.45 10.29 -16.33
CA THR A 71 11.60 11.15 -15.14
C THR A 71 12.69 10.60 -14.22
N SER A 72 13.29 11.45 -13.37
CA SER A 72 14.20 11.00 -12.31
C SER A 72 13.57 11.30 -10.96
N LEU A 73 13.18 10.25 -10.23
CA LEU A 73 12.69 10.34 -8.85
C LEU A 73 13.38 9.27 -8.00
N PRO A 74 14.51 9.62 -7.36
CA PRO A 74 15.22 8.69 -6.49
C PRO A 74 14.31 8.19 -5.36
N MET A 75 14.23 6.87 -5.22
CA MET A 75 13.43 6.21 -4.17
C MET A 75 14.33 5.40 -3.26
N SER A 76 14.09 5.52 -1.95
CA SER A 76 14.74 4.67 -0.93
C SER A 76 13.67 4.00 -0.06
N MET A 77 14.01 2.85 0.49
CA MET A 77 13.17 2.14 1.45
C MET A 77 13.87 2.10 2.80
N ASP A 78 13.19 2.58 3.84
CA ASP A 78 13.72 2.64 5.20
C ASP A 78 12.77 1.95 6.19
N PHE A 79 13.29 1.06 7.02
CA PHE A 79 12.49 0.29 7.98
C PHE A 79 12.39 0.92 9.37
N ALA A 80 13.25 1.88 9.70
CA ALA A 80 13.35 2.42 11.05
C ALA A 80 13.89 3.86 11.15
N ARG A 81 14.54 4.37 10.09
CA ARG A 81 15.27 5.64 10.15
C ARG A 81 14.67 6.67 9.22
N ILE A 82 13.73 7.44 9.75
CA ILE A 82 13.10 8.53 9.03
C ILE A 82 13.92 9.79 9.25
N LYS A 83 14.35 10.42 8.17
CA LYS A 83 15.08 11.69 8.21
C LYS A 83 14.09 12.85 8.19
N SER A 84 14.44 13.94 8.86
CA SER A 84 13.72 15.21 8.69
C SER A 84 13.89 15.75 7.27
N TYR A 85 12.93 16.56 6.81
CA TYR A 85 12.97 17.28 5.53
C TYR A 85 12.98 16.42 4.25
N VAL A 86 12.53 15.16 4.32
CA VAL A 86 12.32 14.30 3.13
C VAL A 86 10.84 14.16 2.80
N ASP A 87 10.54 13.84 1.54
CA ASP A 87 9.20 13.46 1.11
C ASP A 87 8.97 11.98 1.46
N ILE A 88 7.90 11.67 2.21
CA ILE A 88 7.61 10.32 2.70
C ILE A 88 6.35 9.78 2.02
N LEU A 89 6.42 8.55 1.53
CA LEU A 89 5.27 7.76 1.14
C LEU A 89 5.09 6.59 2.12
N VAL A 90 4.08 6.68 2.98
CA VAL A 90 3.66 5.56 3.83
C VAL A 90 2.92 4.54 2.97
N VAL A 91 3.29 3.28 3.10
CA VAL A 91 2.70 2.15 2.35
C VAL A 91 2.06 1.19 3.35
N GLU A 92 0.74 1.17 3.36
CA GLU A 92 -0.11 0.32 4.20
C GLU A 92 -0.81 -0.72 3.34
N ASP A 93 -0.98 -1.94 3.84
CA ASP A 93 -1.80 -2.97 3.19
C ASP A 93 -3.29 -2.67 3.31
N ILE A 94 -3.79 -2.36 4.51
CA ILE A 94 -5.21 -2.11 4.77
C ILE A 94 -5.45 -1.02 5.82
N ILE A 95 -6.34 -0.10 5.50
CA ILE A 95 -6.90 0.87 6.44
C ILE A 95 -8.31 0.42 6.84
N ASP A 96 -8.45 0.08 8.13
CA ASP A 96 -9.73 -0.24 8.75
C ASP A 96 -10.39 1.01 9.38
N THR A 97 -10.13 1.25 10.67
CA THR A 97 -10.65 2.44 11.38
C THR A 97 -9.85 3.73 11.09
N GLY A 98 -8.63 3.60 10.55
CA GLY A 98 -7.69 4.71 10.34
C GLY A 98 -6.99 5.22 11.61
N LYS A 99 -7.23 4.61 12.79
CA LYS A 99 -6.58 5.04 14.04
C LYS A 99 -5.06 4.89 14.00
N THR A 100 -4.55 3.79 13.46
CA THR A 100 -3.10 3.54 13.29
C THR A 100 -2.46 4.64 12.45
N MET A 101 -3.06 4.97 11.30
CA MET A 101 -2.56 6.04 10.42
C MET A 101 -2.57 7.40 11.11
N ARG A 102 -3.63 7.74 11.86
CA ARG A 102 -3.65 9.00 12.61
C ARG A 102 -2.53 9.10 13.65
N TYR A 103 -2.20 8.01 14.33
CA TYR A 103 -1.09 7.99 15.28
C TYR A 103 0.27 8.10 14.57
N LEU A 104 0.46 7.31 13.51
CA LEU A 104 1.69 7.31 12.72
C LEU A 104 1.94 8.69 12.10
N LEU A 105 0.94 9.30 11.47
CA LEU A 105 1.09 10.61 10.84
C LEU A 105 1.46 11.70 11.86
N LYS A 106 0.87 11.71 13.06
CA LYS A 106 1.28 12.63 14.14
C LYS A 106 2.74 12.44 14.53
N TYR A 107 3.19 11.19 14.61
CA TYR A 107 4.60 10.90 14.88
C TYR A 107 5.50 11.39 13.73
N LEU A 108 5.14 11.11 12.48
CA LEU A 108 5.90 11.57 11.32
C LEU A 108 5.96 13.09 11.24
N GLU A 109 4.87 13.80 11.47
CA GLU A 109 4.81 15.27 11.53
C GLU A 109 5.81 15.83 12.56
N SER A 110 5.97 15.18 13.71
CA SER A 110 6.94 15.60 14.73
C SER A 110 8.40 15.56 14.27
N LEU A 111 8.70 14.77 13.22
CA LEU A 111 10.03 14.69 12.61
C LEU A 111 10.29 15.80 11.58
N SER A 112 9.32 16.69 11.34
CA SER A 112 9.39 17.76 10.32
C SER A 112 9.79 17.25 8.93
N PRO A 113 9.08 16.25 8.36
CA PRO A 113 9.26 15.84 6.97
C PRO A 113 8.85 16.98 6.04
N ARG A 114 9.32 16.93 4.79
CA ARG A 114 8.90 17.90 3.78
C ARG A 114 7.44 17.68 3.38
N SER A 115 7.07 16.42 3.20
CA SER A 115 5.70 16.00 2.93
C SER A 115 5.48 14.57 3.41
N VAL A 116 4.24 14.23 3.74
CA VAL A 116 3.83 12.86 4.04
C VAL A 116 2.59 12.56 3.23
N LYS A 117 2.63 11.49 2.45
CA LYS A 117 1.48 10.93 1.74
C LYS A 117 1.32 9.46 2.10
N VAL A 118 0.12 8.94 1.94
CA VAL A 118 -0.21 7.56 2.27
C VAL A 118 -0.79 6.85 1.05
N ALA A 119 -0.21 5.70 0.73
CA ALA A 119 -0.76 4.73 -0.19
C ALA A 119 -1.26 3.53 0.61
N SER A 120 -2.52 3.16 0.40
CA SER A 120 -3.09 1.93 0.96
C SER A 120 -3.71 1.09 -0.13
N LEU A 121 -3.43 -0.23 -0.10
CA LEU A 121 -4.03 -1.14 -1.06
C LEU A 121 -5.54 -1.28 -0.81
N LEU A 122 -5.97 -1.44 0.44
CA LEU A 122 -7.37 -1.62 0.82
C LEU A 122 -7.85 -0.55 1.80
N LEU A 123 -9.02 0.03 1.55
CA LEU A 123 -9.73 0.90 2.48
C LEU A 123 -11.08 0.28 2.81
N LYS A 124 -11.32 -0.06 4.08
CA LYS A 124 -12.62 -0.59 4.51
C LYS A 124 -13.66 0.50 4.63
N ARG A 125 -14.86 0.21 4.11
CA ARG A 125 -16.08 0.99 4.34
C ARG A 125 -16.75 0.51 5.63
N THR A 126 -16.24 0.98 6.76
CA THR A 126 -16.74 0.65 8.10
C THR A 126 -17.36 1.87 8.79
N PRO A 127 -18.47 1.72 9.54
CA PRO A 127 -19.02 2.80 10.37
C PRO A 127 -18.07 3.21 11.52
N LEU A 128 -17.08 2.38 11.86
CA LEU A 128 -16.05 2.68 12.86
C LEU A 128 -14.93 3.57 12.32
N SER A 129 -15.01 3.96 11.05
CA SER A 129 -14.01 4.79 10.40
C SER A 129 -13.88 6.12 11.12
N SER A 130 -12.65 6.53 11.40
CA SER A 130 -12.35 7.88 11.87
C SER A 130 -12.48 8.95 10.78
N GLY A 131 -12.98 8.59 9.58
CA GLY A 131 -13.06 9.46 8.41
C GLY A 131 -11.70 9.70 7.72
N TYR A 132 -10.65 8.99 8.15
CA TYR A 132 -9.34 9.09 7.51
C TYR A 132 -9.37 8.48 6.10
N LYS A 133 -8.76 9.18 5.14
CA LYS A 133 -8.61 8.72 3.76
C LYS A 133 -7.14 8.86 3.34
N PRO A 134 -6.53 7.82 2.76
CA PRO A 134 -5.18 7.91 2.23
C PRO A 134 -5.18 8.68 0.89
N ASP A 135 -4.05 9.28 0.54
CA ASP A 135 -3.86 10.01 -0.72
C ASP A 135 -4.02 9.09 -1.94
N PHE A 136 -3.60 7.83 -1.82
CA PHE A 136 -3.69 6.83 -2.87
C PHE A 136 -4.37 5.57 -2.34
N THR A 137 -5.57 5.28 -2.84
CA THR A 137 -6.33 4.07 -2.48
C THR A 137 -6.34 3.07 -3.63
N GLY A 138 -5.97 1.82 -3.38
CA GLY A 138 -6.13 0.73 -4.31
C GLY A 138 -7.62 0.39 -4.50
N PHE A 139 -8.25 -0.14 -3.46
CA PHE A 139 -9.64 -0.58 -3.49
C PHE A 139 -10.39 -0.15 -2.23
N GLU A 140 -11.61 0.33 -2.40
CA GLU A 140 -12.57 0.44 -1.30
C GLU A 140 -13.36 -0.86 -1.18
N ILE A 141 -13.26 -1.52 -0.03
CA ILE A 141 -13.90 -2.82 0.22
C ILE A 141 -15.01 -2.71 1.26
N PRO A 142 -16.01 -3.62 1.25
CA PRO A 142 -16.95 -3.74 2.37
C PRO A 142 -16.24 -4.04 3.69
N ASP A 143 -16.88 -3.79 4.82
CA ASP A 143 -16.38 -4.19 6.15
C ASP A 143 -16.51 -5.71 6.33
N ARG A 144 -15.58 -6.43 5.70
CA ARG A 144 -15.41 -7.88 5.79
C ARG A 144 -13.97 -8.21 6.10
N PHE A 145 -13.77 -9.38 6.69
CA PHE A 145 -12.43 -9.92 6.89
C PHE A 145 -11.89 -10.41 5.54
N VAL A 146 -10.62 -10.11 5.25
CA VAL A 146 -9.94 -10.44 3.98
C VAL A 146 -8.62 -11.13 4.27
N VAL A 147 -8.27 -12.11 3.44
CA VAL A 147 -7.04 -12.91 3.54
C VAL A 147 -6.41 -13.10 2.16
N GLY A 148 -5.12 -13.44 2.12
CA GLY A 148 -4.35 -13.64 0.88
C GLY A 148 -3.62 -12.37 0.43
N TYR A 149 -2.73 -12.45 -0.56
CA TYR A 149 -1.86 -11.32 -0.96
C TYR A 149 -1.09 -10.70 0.24
N ALA A 150 -0.55 -11.55 1.11
CA ALA A 150 0.11 -11.21 2.39
C ALA A 150 -0.80 -10.68 3.53
N PHE A 151 -2.11 -10.53 3.33
CA PHE A 151 -3.07 -10.38 4.42
C PHE A 151 -3.16 -11.69 5.23
N ASP A 152 -3.01 -11.62 6.54
CA ASP A 152 -2.91 -12.76 7.45
C ASP A 152 -4.16 -12.97 8.31
N TYR A 153 -4.33 -14.23 8.74
CA TYR A 153 -5.15 -14.59 9.90
C TYR A 153 -4.31 -15.50 10.80
N ASN A 154 -3.95 -15.02 12.00
CA ASN A 154 -3.08 -15.74 12.94
C ASN A 154 -1.79 -16.29 12.31
N ASP A 155 -1.06 -15.46 11.56
CA ASP A 155 0.16 -15.82 10.81
C ASP A 155 0.00 -16.89 9.70
N HIS A 156 -1.22 -17.37 9.44
CA HIS A 156 -1.55 -18.21 8.29
C HIS A 156 -2.07 -17.38 7.10
N PHE A 157 -2.10 -17.99 5.90
CA PHE A 157 -2.61 -17.42 4.63
C PHE A 157 -1.75 -16.35 3.93
N ARG A 158 -0.58 -15.97 4.48
CA ARG A 158 0.35 -15.00 3.85
C ARG A 158 0.82 -15.42 2.45
N ASP A 159 0.91 -16.73 2.22
CA ASP A 159 1.40 -17.36 0.99
C ASP A 159 0.27 -17.70 -0.01
N MET A 160 -0.96 -17.27 0.28
CA MET A 160 -2.10 -17.58 -0.57
C MET A 160 -2.11 -16.69 -1.81
N HIS A 161 -1.77 -17.29 -2.95
CA HIS A 161 -1.93 -16.70 -4.27
C HIS A 161 -3.22 -17.24 -4.91
N VAL A 162 -4.04 -16.36 -5.48
CA VAL A 162 -5.04 -16.79 -6.47
C VAL A 162 -4.26 -17.12 -7.73
N SER A 163 -3.89 -18.39 -7.91
CA SER A 163 -3.41 -18.90 -9.19
C SER A 163 -4.57 -18.86 -10.18
N ASP A 164 -4.41 -18.11 -11.26
CA ASP A 164 -5.25 -18.23 -12.45
C ASP A 164 -4.97 -19.61 -13.08
N SER A 165 -5.68 -20.62 -12.59
CA SER A 165 -5.77 -21.90 -13.29
C SER A 165 -6.89 -21.73 -14.32
N CYS A 166 -6.52 -21.56 -15.60
CA CYS A 166 -7.42 -21.86 -16.71
C CYS A 166 -7.92 -23.30 -16.65
#